data_AF-A0A950RZS8-F1
#
_entry.id   AF-A0A950RZS8-F1
#
_cell.length_a   1.000
_cell.length_b   1.000
_cell.length_c   1.000
_cell.angle_alpha   90.00
_cell.angle_beta   90.00
_cell.angle_gamma   90.00
#
_symmetry.space_group_name_H-M   'P 1'
#
loop_
_entity.id
_entity.type
_entity.pdbx_description
1 polymer ?
#
loop_
_entity_poly.entity_id
_entity_poly.type
_entity_poly.pdbx_seq_one_letter_code
_entity_poly.pdbx_strand_id
1 'polypeptide(L)' 'MPAITVDNTLLLPRITAAQPGAEARPVKTITTAPRGFEGEGFPVRRAFASVPLEDLDPFIHLDQMGEVEYSPGEARGT' A
#
# COMPACT_ATOMS: atom_id res chain seq x y z
N MET A 1 -1.68 -4.77 -15.73
CA MET A 1 -1.94 -3.69 -16.72
C MET A 1 -0.67 -3.43 -17.53
N PRO A 2 -0.75 -3.08 -18.82
CA PRO A 2 0.45 -2.66 -19.56
C PRO A 2 1.00 -1.36 -18.97
N ALA A 3 2.32 -1.28 -18.81
CA ALA A 3 2.96 -0.04 -18.38
C ALA A 3 2.74 1.04 -19.44
N ILE A 4 2.11 2.16 -19.04
CA ILE A 4 1.92 3.32 -19.91
C ILE A 4 3.19 4.17 -19.82
N THR A 5 3.95 4.22 -20.92
CA THR A 5 5.08 5.15 -21.06
C THR A 5 4.59 6.40 -21.77
N VAL A 6 4.94 7.58 -21.26
CA VAL A 6 4.61 8.87 -21.88
C VAL A 6 5.87 9.71 -22.02
N ASP A 7 5.96 10.49 -23.08
CA ASP A 7 7.13 11.35 -23.35
C ASP A 7 7.30 12.46 -22.29
N ASN A 8 6.20 12.89 -21.66
CA ASN A 8 6.20 13.93 -20.63
C ASN A 8 5.11 13.69 -19.57
N THR A 9 5.52 13.30 -18.37
CA THR A 9 4.61 13.03 -17.24
C THR A 9 3.91 14.27 -16.69
N LEU A 10 4.41 15.48 -16.99
CA LEU A 10 3.80 16.74 -16.55
C LEU A 10 2.55 17.13 -17.35
N LEU A 11 2.28 16.45 -18.47
CA LEU A 11 1.10 16.69 -19.33
C LEU A 11 -0.02 15.67 -19.11
N LEU A 12 0.13 14.75 -18.15
CA LEU A 12 -0.90 13.76 -17.87
C LEU A 12 -2.21 14.45 -17.43
N PRO A 13 -3.38 14.01 -17.95
CA PRO A 13 -4.66 14.52 -17.48
C PRO A 13 -4.78 14.35 -15.96
N ARG A 14 -5.21 15.42 -15.28
CA ARG A 14 -5.49 15.36 -13.84
C ARG A 14 -6.75 14.53 -13.61
N ILE A 15 -6.74 13.73 -12.54
CA ILE A 15 -7.93 13.03 -12.09
C ILE A 15 -8.92 14.08 -11.57
N THR A 16 -10.13 14.09 -12.14
CA THR A 16 -11.21 14.98 -11.70
C THR A 16 -11.79 14.49 -10.37
N ALA A 17 -12.13 15.43 -9.49
CA ALA A 17 -12.83 15.09 -8.26
C ALA A 17 -14.19 14.44 -8.54
N ALA A 18 -14.61 13.55 -7.64
CA ALA A 18 -15.93 12.93 -7.70
C ALA A 18 -17.03 14.01 -7.64
N GLN A 19 -18.07 13.85 -8.45
CA GLN A 19 -19.21 14.77 -8.47
C GLN A 19 -20.11 14.53 -7.24
N PRO A 20 -20.86 15.56 -6.78
CA PRO A 20 -21.90 15.37 -5.77
C PRO A 20 -22.90 14.30 -6.23
N GLY A 21 -23.19 13.33 -5.37
CA GLY A 21 -24.07 12.20 -5.69
C GLY A 21 -23.39 11.00 -6.38
N ALA A 22 -22.06 11.05 -6.58
CA ALA A 22 -21.33 9.86 -7.01
C ALA A 22 -21.40 8.74 -5.96
N GLU A 23 -21.69 7.52 -6.40
CA GLU A 23 -21.75 6.36 -5.52
C GLU A 23 -20.34 5.86 -5.15
N ALA A 24 -20.17 5.51 -3.88
CA ALA A 24 -18.94 4.88 -3.42
C ALA A 24 -18.86 3.45 -3.94
N ARG A 25 -17.66 3.02 -4.34
CA ARG A 25 -17.43 1.62 -4.71
C ARG A 25 -17.66 0.72 -3.48
N PRO A 26 -18.37 -0.41 -3.62
CA PRO A 26 -18.59 -1.32 -2.51
C PRO A 26 -17.29 -1.99 -2.08
N VAL A 27 -17.20 -2.36 -0.81
CA VAL A 27 -16.08 -3.16 -0.29
C VAL A 27 -16.22 -4.59 -0.81
N LYS A 28 -15.22 -5.07 -1.56
CA LYS A 28 -15.20 -6.44 -2.10
C LYS A 28 -14.89 -7.47 -1.00
N THR A 29 -13.85 -7.21 -0.20
CA THR A 29 -13.34 -8.11 0.82
C THR A 29 -12.66 -7.35 1.96
N ILE A 30 -12.64 -7.93 3.16
CA ILE A 30 -11.88 -7.44 4.31
C ILE A 30 -10.95 -8.57 4.76
N THR A 31 -9.65 -8.29 4.82
CA THR A 31 -8.62 -9.25 5.23
C THR A 31 -7.82 -8.70 6.41
N THR A 32 -7.37 -9.57 7.30
CA THR A 32 -6.48 -9.18 8.40
C THR A 32 -5.03 -9.39 7.98
N ALA A 33 -4.24 -8.31 8.03
CA ALA A 33 -2.81 -8.34 7.71
C ALA A 33 -2.03 -9.20 8.73
N PRO A 34 -1.36 -10.29 8.31
CA PRO A 34 -0.48 -11.06 9.18
C PRO A 34 0.69 -10.20 9.65
N ARG A 35 1.18 -10.50 10.86
CA ARG A 35 2.36 -9.86 11.44
C ARG A 35 3.63 -10.59 10.99
N GLY A 36 4.72 -9.85 10.86
CA GLY A 36 6.04 -10.39 10.55
C GLY A 36 7.15 -9.47 11.04
N PHE A 37 8.38 -9.80 10.69
CA PHE A 37 9.55 -8.97 10.92
C PHE A 37 10.32 -8.81 9.61
N GLU A 38 10.85 -7.60 9.37
CA GLU A 38 11.67 -7.26 8.19
C GLU A 38 12.99 -6.63 8.64
N GLY A 39 14.03 -6.77 7.81
CA GLY A 39 15.39 -6.26 8.12
C GLY A 39 15.93 -6.76 9.47
N GLU A 40 16.49 -5.85 10.28
CA GLU A 40 17.05 -6.12 11.62
C GLU A 40 15.98 -6.32 12.72
N GLY A 41 14.80 -6.83 12.37
CA GLY A 41 13.73 -7.13 13.32
C GLY A 41 12.66 -6.04 13.46
N PHE A 42 12.40 -5.28 12.41
CA PHE A 42 11.30 -4.32 12.40
C PHE A 42 9.96 -5.06 12.31
N PRO A 43 9.03 -4.85 13.26
CA PRO A 43 7.72 -5.47 13.18
C PRO A 43 6.89 -4.81 12.07
N VAL A 44 6.33 -5.64 11.21
CA VAL A 44 5.47 -5.25 10.09
C VAL A 44 4.11 -5.93 10.15
N ARG A 45 3.14 -5.31 9.49
CA ARG A 45 1.91 -5.98 9.05
C ARG A 45 1.82 -5.97 7.53
N ARG A 46 1.75 -7.16 6.93
CA ARG A 46 1.69 -7.32 5.47
C ARG A 46 0.26 -7.23 4.97
N ALA A 47 -0.14 -6.07 4.47
CA ALA A 47 -1.53 -5.82 4.09
C ALA A 47 -1.98 -6.70 2.91
N PHE A 48 -1.08 -6.93 1.95
CA PHE A 48 -1.40 -7.62 0.69
C PHE A 48 -1.22 -9.15 0.73
N ALA A 49 -0.78 -9.75 1.84
CA ALA A 49 -0.42 -11.17 1.91
C ALA A 49 -1.52 -12.13 1.45
N SER A 50 -2.79 -11.76 1.64
CA SER A 50 -3.94 -12.64 1.40
C SER A 50 -4.93 -12.07 0.37
N VAL A 51 -4.52 -11.08 -0.42
CA VAL A 51 -5.37 -10.47 -1.44
C VAL A 51 -4.93 -10.99 -2.82
N PRO A 52 -5.84 -11.45 -3.70
CA PRO A 52 -5.50 -11.88 -5.05
C PRO A 52 -4.78 -10.79 -5.84
N LEU A 53 -3.76 -11.16 -6.62
CA LEU A 53 -2.94 -10.20 -7.36
C LEU A 53 -3.76 -9.43 -8.41
N GLU A 54 -4.77 -10.06 -9.01
CA GLU A 54 -5.68 -9.40 -9.96
C GLU A 54 -6.49 -8.26 -9.32
N ASP A 55 -6.68 -8.30 -8.00
CA ASP A 55 -7.36 -7.24 -7.25
C ASP A 55 -6.40 -6.15 -6.76
N LEU A 56 -5.08 -6.39 -6.82
CA LEU A 56 -4.04 -5.47 -6.35
C LEU A 56 -3.35 -4.71 -7.48
N ASP A 57 -3.31 -5.23 -8.71
CA ASP A 57 -2.65 -4.59 -9.86
C ASP A 57 -2.99 -3.08 -9.95
N PRO A 58 -1.99 -2.17 -9.94
CA PRO A 58 -0.55 -2.38 -10.14
C PRO A 58 0.30 -2.48 -8.85
N PHE A 59 -0.32 -2.59 -7.68
CA PHE A 59 0.37 -2.66 -6.41
C PHE A 59 0.94 -4.06 -6.17
N ILE A 60 2.23 -4.11 -5.80
CA ILE A 60 2.96 -5.37 -5.59
C ILE A 60 3.16 -5.70 -4.12
N HIS A 61 3.20 -4.69 -3.25
CA HIS A 61 3.59 -4.84 -1.86
C HIS A 61 3.12 -3.65 -1.03
N LEU A 62 2.68 -3.92 0.20
CA LEU A 62 2.35 -2.90 1.19
C LEU A 62 2.51 -3.52 2.59
N ASP A 63 3.52 -3.02 3.30
CA ASP A 63 3.78 -3.34 4.69
C ASP A 63 3.58 -2.09 5.54
N GLN A 64 2.78 -2.20 6.60
CA GLN A 64 2.71 -1.18 7.65
C GLN A 64 3.84 -1.44 8.64
N MET A 65 4.69 -0.44 8.87
CA MET A 65 5.66 -0.42 9.95
C MET A 65 5.05 0.13 11.25
N GLY A 66 5.38 -0.47 12.40
CA GLY A 66 4.97 0.03 13.72
C GLY A 66 3.65 -0.57 14.25
N GLU A 67 3.03 -0.07 15.32
CA GLU A 67 3.35 1.06 16.21
C GLU A 67 4.38 0.66 17.27
N VAL A 68 5.60 1.18 17.17
CA VAL A 68 6.67 0.88 18.15
C VAL A 68 7.36 2.19 18.52
N GLU A 69 7.38 2.49 19.81
CA GLU A 69 8.26 3.50 20.38
C GLU A 69 9.62 2.86 20.65
N TYR A 70 10.67 3.41 20.03
CA TYR A 70 12.05 3.02 20.29
C TYR A 70 12.72 4.06 21.19
N SER A 71 13.34 3.62 22.29
CA SER A 71 14.21 4.49 23.09
C SER A 71 15.53 4.78 22.36
N PRO A 72 16.33 5.77 22.81
CA PRO A 72 17.67 5.99 22.26
C PRO A 72 18.52 4.71 22.27
N GLY A 73 19.01 4.30 21.10
CA GLY A 73 19.81 3.08 20.92
C GLY A 73 19.00 1.78 20.71
N GLU A 74 17.67 1.82 20.77
CA GLU A 74 16.82 0.65 20.53
C GLU A 74 16.31 0.55 19.09
N ALA A 75 16.53 1.58 18.29
CA ALA A 75 16.21 1.56 16.87
C ALA A 75 16.91 0.37 16.20
N ARG A 76 16.13 -0.43 15.47
CA ARG A 76 16.66 -1.51 14.62
C ARG A 76 17.07 -0.91 13.27
N GLY A 77 17.90 -1.63 12.51
CA GLY A 77 18.42 -1.21 11.20
C GLY A 77 19.82 -0.59 11.31
N THR A 78 20.79 -1.22 10.64
CA THR A 78 22.16 -0.71 10.46
C THR A 78 22.25 0.28 9.32
#